data_AF-A0A9E5NFA0-F1
#
_entry.id   AF-A0A9E5NFA0-F1
#
_cell.length_a   1.000
_cell.length_b   1.000
_cell.length_c   1.000
_cell.angle_alpha   90.00
_cell.angle_beta   90.00
_cell.angle_gamma   90.00
#
_symmetry.space_group_name_H-M   'P 1'
#
loop_
_entity.id
_entity.type
_entity.pdbx_description
1 polymer ?
#
loop_
_entity_poly.entity_id
_entity_poly.type
_entity_poly.pdbx_seq_one_letter_code
_entity_poly.pdbx_strand_id
1 'polypeptide(L)'
;AEGGKAGAYAYLPTSNAAIKATNDLLARGVEVYRAEEPFTDSGRDFGVGTFILPADQAQAGSIANELANQYGVDVFALDDLPEGATLMHEQRIVAFDTGPGVGFALKEFGFDCDMLYLDDLNSGIDLSGYDVFISDYWWWEDLSPEGQA
;
A
#
# COMPACT_ATOMS: atom_id res chain seq x y z
N ALA A 1 31.75 -12.93 5.31
CA ALA A 1 32.19 -11.52 5.22
C ALA A 1 31.01 -10.74 4.67
N GLU A 2 30.11 -10.28 5.54
CA GLU A 2 28.93 -9.51 5.13
C GLU A 2 29.27 -8.02 5.23
N GLY A 3 30.14 -7.58 4.32
CA GLY A 3 30.61 -6.19 4.23
C GLY A 3 30.04 -5.43 3.04
N GLY A 4 29.06 -5.99 2.34
CA GLY A 4 28.34 -5.31 1.26
C GLY A 4 27.29 -4.37 1.84
N LYS A 5 27.23 -3.13 1.34
CA LYS A 5 26.03 -2.29 1.54
C LYS A 5 24.89 -2.94 0.77
N ALA A 6 23.72 -3.09 1.38
CA ALA A 6 22.53 -3.59 0.70
C ALA A 6 22.17 -2.66 -0.48
N GLY A 7 21.71 -3.23 -1.60
CA GLY A 7 21.14 -2.46 -2.71
C GLY A 7 19.66 -2.14 -2.50
N ALA A 8 18.96 -2.97 -1.73
CA ALA A 8 17.60 -2.70 -1.26
C ALA A 8 17.30 -3.48 0.04
N TYR A 9 16.13 -3.22 0.63
CA TYR A 9 15.58 -3.99 1.75
C TYR A 9 14.19 -4.52 1.40
N ALA A 10 13.94 -5.81 1.61
CA ALA A 10 12.65 -6.43 1.37
C ALA A 10 11.92 -6.80 2.66
N TYR A 11 10.60 -6.72 2.64
CA TYR A 11 9.72 -7.25 3.68
C TYR A 11 8.40 -7.74 3.07
N LEU A 12 7.79 -8.76 3.67
CA LEU A 12 6.69 -9.51 3.07
C LEU A 12 5.30 -8.91 3.40
N PRO A 13 4.34 -8.92 2.47
CA PRO A 13 2.98 -8.39 2.67
C PRO A 13 2.07 -9.36 3.44
N THR A 14 2.63 -10.19 4.32
CA THR A 14 1.93 -11.32 4.97
C THR A 14 1.36 -10.96 6.35
N SER A 15 1.51 -9.70 6.78
CA SER A 15 1.00 -9.24 8.06
C SER A 15 0.32 -7.88 7.95
N ASN A 16 -0.67 -7.67 8.82
CA ASN A 16 -1.32 -6.38 9.02
C ASN A 16 -0.31 -5.27 9.35
N ALA A 17 0.76 -5.59 10.10
CA ALA A 17 1.81 -4.64 10.44
C ALA A 17 2.58 -4.18 9.19
N ALA A 18 2.86 -5.08 8.23
CA ALA A 18 3.52 -4.72 6.98
C ALA A 18 2.67 -3.76 6.13
N ILE A 19 1.35 -3.93 6.11
CA ILE A 19 0.45 -3.01 5.42
C ILE A 19 0.45 -1.63 6.10
N LYS A 20 0.30 -1.59 7.44
CA LYS A 20 0.35 -0.34 8.21
C LYS A 20 1.67 0.41 7.99
N ALA A 21 2.79 -0.32 8.06
CA ALA A 21 4.11 0.23 7.87
C ALA A 21 4.26 0.83 6.46
N THR A 22 3.84 0.09 5.43
CA THR A 22 3.93 0.55 4.03
C THR A 22 3.10 1.82 3.82
N ASN A 23 1.88 1.87 4.35
CA ASN A 23 1.04 3.06 4.23
C ASN A 23 1.65 4.27 4.97
N ASP A 24 2.20 4.09 6.17
CA ASP A 24 2.92 5.15 6.89
C ASP A 24 4.14 5.66 6.10
N LEU A 25 4.92 4.76 5.50
CA LEU A 25 6.07 5.12 4.67
C LEU A 25 5.63 5.94 3.44
N LEU A 26 4.59 5.49 2.72
CA LEU A 26 4.06 6.20 1.57
C LEU A 26 3.56 7.61 1.97
N ALA A 27 2.80 7.71 3.08
CA ALA A 27 2.33 8.99 3.64
C ALA A 27 3.47 9.98 3.99
N ARG A 28 4.66 9.46 4.28
CA ARG A 28 5.88 10.24 4.57
C ARG A 28 6.68 10.58 3.30
N GLY A 29 6.22 10.15 2.13
CA GLY A 29 6.92 10.31 0.85
C GLY A 29 8.14 9.41 0.69
N VAL A 30 8.22 8.31 1.45
CA VAL A 30 9.28 7.31 1.30
C VAL A 30 9.00 6.48 0.06
N GLU A 31 10.02 6.27 -0.78
CA GLU A 31 9.89 5.42 -1.95
C GLU A 31 9.85 3.96 -1.53
N VAL A 32 8.75 3.29 -1.88
CA VAL A 32 8.55 1.86 -1.67
C VAL A 32 8.12 1.24 -3.00
N TYR A 33 8.72 0.12 -3.34
CA TYR A 33 8.41 -0.65 -4.54
C TYR A 33 7.67 -1.93 -4.18
N ARG A 34 6.94 -2.49 -5.15
CA ARG A 34 6.27 -3.77 -5.03
C ARG A 34 6.74 -4.72 -6.12
N ALA A 35 7.07 -5.95 -5.75
CA ALA A 35 7.39 -6.99 -6.71
C ALA A 35 6.13 -7.46 -7.46
N GLU A 36 6.10 -7.35 -8.79
CA GLU A 36 5.02 -7.87 -9.63
C GLU A 36 5.18 -9.37 -9.91
N GLU A 37 6.42 -9.86 -9.88
CA GLU A 37 6.80 -11.25 -10.13
C GLU A 37 7.62 -11.80 -8.96
N PRO A 38 7.66 -13.12 -8.73
CA PRO A 38 8.55 -13.70 -7.73
C PRO A 38 10.01 -13.54 -8.16
N PHE A 39 10.91 -13.41 -7.19
CA PHE A 39 12.35 -13.30 -7.44
C PHE A 39 13.15 -14.07 -6.39
N THR A 40 14.41 -14.38 -6.71
CA THR A 40 15.35 -15.02 -5.77
C THR A 40 16.54 -14.10 -5.57
N ASP A 41 16.88 -13.82 -4.32
CA ASP A 41 18.07 -13.04 -3.94
C ASP A 41 18.84 -13.82 -2.86
N SER A 42 20.16 -13.92 -2.99
CA SER A 42 21.02 -14.58 -2.00
C SER A 42 20.58 -16.00 -1.60
N GLY A 43 19.94 -16.74 -2.53
CA GLY A 43 19.42 -18.09 -2.31
C GLY A 43 18.10 -18.16 -1.53
N ARG A 44 17.39 -17.04 -1.39
CA ARG A 44 16.04 -16.95 -0.81
C ARG A 44 15.01 -16.52 -1.85
N ASP A 45 13.86 -17.16 -1.82
CA ASP A 45 12.74 -16.82 -2.68
C ASP A 45 11.81 -15.79 -2.02
N PHE A 46 11.40 -14.81 -2.81
CA PHE A 46 10.44 -13.77 -2.47
C PHE A 46 9.26 -13.87 -3.44
N GLY A 47 8.05 -13.79 -2.89
CA GLY A 47 6.81 -13.90 -3.68
C GLY A 47 6.37 -12.58 -4.29
N VAL A 48 5.39 -12.68 -5.19
CA VAL A 48 4.63 -11.52 -5.71
C VAL A 48 4.08 -10.70 -4.54
N GLY A 49 4.15 -9.38 -4.69
CA GLY A 49 3.66 -8.42 -3.71
C GLY A 49 4.66 -8.07 -2.61
N THR A 50 5.87 -8.64 -2.61
CA THR A 50 6.96 -8.25 -1.70
C THR A 50 7.20 -6.73 -1.77
N PHE A 51 7.27 -6.08 -0.61
CA PHE A 51 7.59 -4.66 -0.53
C PHE A 51 9.10 -4.48 -0.47
N ILE A 52 9.60 -3.48 -1.19
CA ILE A 52 11.03 -3.25 -1.39
C ILE A 52 11.35 -1.78 -1.16
N LEU A 53 12.23 -1.51 -0.21
CA LEU A 53 12.78 -0.19 0.10
C LEU A 53 14.15 -0.06 -0.59
N PRO A 54 14.31 0.77 -1.64
CA PRO A 54 15.60 0.95 -2.29
C PRO A 54 16.62 1.57 -1.33
N ALA A 55 17.88 1.14 -1.38
CA ALA A 55 18.90 1.56 -0.42
C ALA A 55 19.63 2.86 -0.80
N ASP A 56 19.44 3.35 -2.02
CA ASP A 56 19.99 4.62 -2.51
C ASP A 56 19.21 5.85 -2.02
N GLN A 57 17.97 5.66 -1.52
CA GLN A 57 17.18 6.73 -0.93
C GLN A 57 17.72 7.16 0.45
N ALA A 58 17.37 8.39 0.83
CA ALA A 58 17.79 8.96 2.10
C ALA A 58 17.31 8.11 3.29
N GLN A 59 18.22 7.82 4.22
CA GLN A 59 17.92 7.13 5.48
C GLN A 59 17.38 5.70 5.34
N ALA A 60 17.54 5.03 4.18
CA ALA A 60 17.04 3.68 3.95
C ALA A 60 17.39 2.68 5.07
N GLY A 61 18.63 2.70 5.56
CA GLY A 61 19.04 1.84 6.67
C GLY A 61 18.35 2.16 8.00
N SER A 62 18.03 3.43 8.28
CA SER A 62 17.26 3.82 9.47
C SER A 62 15.80 3.39 9.34
N ILE A 63 15.21 3.55 8.16
CA ILE A 63 13.83 3.12 7.85
C ILE A 63 13.72 1.59 7.94
N ALA A 64 14.69 0.85 7.39
CA ALA A 64 14.75 -0.61 7.53
C ALA A 64 14.82 -1.05 9.00
N ASN A 65 15.57 -0.33 9.85
CA ASN A 65 15.58 -0.58 11.29
C ASN A 65 14.25 -0.23 11.97
N GLU A 66 13.57 0.85 11.53
CA GLU A 66 12.24 1.22 12.02
C GLU A 66 11.21 0.13 11.70
N LEU A 67 11.20 -0.38 10.46
CA LEU A 67 10.36 -1.50 10.03
C LEU A 67 10.52 -2.72 10.97
N ALA A 68 11.76 -3.12 11.25
CA ALA A 68 12.04 -4.25 12.14
C ALA A 68 11.63 -3.99 13.60
N ASN A 69 12.00 -2.83 14.16
CA ASN A 69 11.90 -2.61 15.61
C ASN A 69 10.56 -2.02 16.05
N GLN A 70 9.94 -1.17 15.23
CA GLN A 70 8.67 -0.50 15.55
C GLN A 70 7.48 -1.30 15.04
N TYR A 71 7.55 -1.77 13.78
CA TYR A 71 6.44 -2.51 13.16
C TYR A 71 6.57 -4.03 13.34
N GLY A 72 7.75 -4.53 13.72
CA GLY A 72 7.96 -5.96 13.97
C GLY A 72 7.91 -6.80 12.70
N VAL A 73 8.22 -6.22 11.54
CA VAL A 73 8.29 -6.95 10.27
C VAL A 73 9.70 -7.51 10.05
N ASP A 74 9.79 -8.71 9.47
CA ASP A 74 11.08 -9.26 9.07
C ASP A 74 11.62 -8.51 7.85
N VAL A 75 12.81 -7.92 8.00
CA VAL A 75 13.48 -7.13 6.95
C VAL A 75 14.72 -7.87 6.46
N PHE A 76 14.87 -7.93 5.15
CA PHE A 76 15.93 -8.67 4.49
C PHE A 76 16.73 -7.73 3.58
N ALA A 77 18.05 -7.71 3.74
CA ALA A 77 18.91 -7.04 2.77
C ALA A 77 18.88 -7.80 1.45
N LEU A 78 18.77 -7.06 0.35
CA LEU A 78 18.91 -7.55 -1.02
C LEU A 78 20.20 -7.02 -1.62
N ASP A 79 20.75 -7.75 -2.60
CA ASP A 79 21.92 -7.31 -3.35
C ASP A 79 21.59 -6.06 -4.19
N ASP A 80 20.43 -6.04 -4.86
CA ASP A 80 19.94 -4.95 -5.71
C ASP A 80 18.39 -4.83 -5.65
N LEU A 81 17.84 -3.76 -6.24
CA LEU A 81 16.39 -3.64 -6.49
C LEU A 81 15.97 -4.67 -7.57
N PRO A 82 15.02 -5.58 -7.29
CA PRO A 82 14.56 -6.57 -8.27
C PRO A 82 14.02 -5.93 -9.56
N GLU A 83 14.40 -6.51 -10.71
CA GLU A 83 13.87 -6.09 -12.00
C GLU A 83 12.34 -6.24 -12.05
N GLY A 84 11.66 -5.28 -12.68
CA GLY A 84 10.21 -5.29 -12.81
C GLY A 84 9.44 -4.94 -11.54
N ALA A 85 10.11 -4.54 -10.46
CA ALA A 85 9.42 -3.96 -9.30
C ALA A 85 8.79 -2.61 -9.66
N THR A 86 7.56 -2.39 -9.23
CA THR A 86 6.78 -1.17 -9.53
C THR A 86 6.86 -0.20 -8.36
N LEU A 87 7.14 1.08 -8.62
CA LEU A 87 7.05 2.13 -7.60
C LEU A 87 5.60 2.26 -7.11
N MET A 88 5.41 2.19 -5.80
CA MET A 88 4.10 2.35 -5.19
C MET A 88 3.76 3.82 -4.97
N HIS A 89 2.46 4.10 -4.88
CA HIS A 89 1.91 5.36 -4.42
C HIS A 89 0.84 5.09 -3.37
N GLU A 90 0.54 6.11 -2.56
CA GLU A 90 -0.60 6.08 -1.64
C GLU A 90 -1.87 5.74 -2.42
N GLN A 91 -2.60 4.74 -1.94
CA GLN A 91 -3.86 4.31 -2.55
C GLN A 91 -5.00 5.15 -1.99
N ARG A 92 -5.74 5.81 -2.88
CA ARG A 92 -6.90 6.62 -2.53
C ARG A 92 -8.16 5.78 -2.63
N ILE A 93 -8.85 5.61 -1.51
CA ILE A 93 -9.97 4.67 -1.38
C ILE A 93 -11.27 5.43 -1.14
N VAL A 94 -12.31 5.06 -1.87
CA VAL A 94 -13.69 5.39 -1.52
C VAL A 94 -14.31 4.18 -0.81
N ALA A 95 -14.90 4.44 0.36
CA ALA A 95 -15.80 3.51 1.02
C ALA A 95 -17.24 4.05 0.93
N PHE A 96 -18.02 3.46 0.03
CA PHE A 96 -19.39 3.84 -0.27
C PHE A 96 -20.40 2.99 0.50
N ASP A 97 -21.20 3.64 1.35
CA ASP A 97 -22.27 3.02 2.12
C ASP A 97 -21.86 1.73 2.87
N THR A 98 -20.60 1.67 3.33
CA THR A 98 -20.02 0.49 3.99
C THR A 98 -20.24 0.48 5.52
N GLY A 99 -21.06 1.40 6.02
CA GLY A 99 -21.14 1.73 7.45
C GLY A 99 -19.82 2.27 8.04
N PRO A 100 -19.80 2.65 9.33
CA PRO A 100 -18.64 3.28 9.96
C PRO A 100 -17.47 2.33 10.20
N GLY A 101 -17.71 1.02 10.24
CA GLY A 101 -16.70 0.01 10.60
C GLY A 101 -15.59 -0.14 9.55
N VAL A 102 -15.95 -0.16 8.27
CA VAL A 102 -14.99 -0.30 7.17
C VAL A 102 -14.11 0.94 7.06
N GLY A 103 -14.71 2.13 7.06
CA GLY A 103 -13.96 3.39 7.05
C GLY A 103 -13.01 3.53 8.24
N PHE A 104 -13.47 3.14 9.43
CA PHE A 104 -12.63 3.11 10.62
C PHE A 104 -11.44 2.15 10.44
N ALA A 105 -11.68 0.92 9.97
CA ALA A 105 -10.61 -0.04 9.74
C ALA A 105 -9.58 0.46 8.72
N LEU A 106 -10.01 1.00 7.57
CA LEU A 106 -9.11 1.52 6.54
C LEU A 106 -8.21 2.64 7.09
N LYS A 107 -8.79 3.56 7.87
CA LYS A 107 -8.03 4.64 8.53
C LYS A 107 -7.06 4.13 9.58
N GLU A 108 -7.46 3.13 10.37
CA GLU A 108 -6.57 2.45 11.32
C GLU A 108 -5.39 1.75 10.63
N PHE A 109 -5.54 1.40 9.35
CA PHE A 109 -4.47 0.85 8.52
C PHE A 109 -3.65 1.90 7.77
N GLY A 110 -3.98 3.18 7.92
CA GLY A 110 -3.24 4.30 7.29
C GLY A 110 -3.60 4.56 5.84
N PHE A 111 -4.72 4.02 5.33
CA PHE A 111 -5.17 4.35 3.98
C PHE A 111 -5.78 5.76 3.91
N ASP A 112 -5.55 6.46 2.80
CA ASP A 112 -6.33 7.64 2.43
C ASP A 112 -7.73 7.18 2.03
N CYS A 113 -8.72 7.48 2.87
CA CYS A 113 -10.07 6.95 2.72
C CYS A 113 -11.14 8.01 2.97
N ASP A 114 -11.91 8.25 1.91
CA ASP A 114 -13.13 9.05 1.92
C ASP A 114 -14.36 8.14 2.04
N MET A 115 -15.32 8.60 2.86
CA MET A 115 -16.61 7.94 3.02
C MET A 115 -17.63 8.67 2.17
N LEU A 116 -18.25 7.96 1.24
CA LEU A 116 -19.28 8.51 0.37
C LEU A 116 -20.63 7.84 0.63
N TYR A 117 -21.68 8.59 0.33
CA TYR A 117 -23.08 8.17 0.43
C TYR A 117 -23.80 8.42 -0.90
N LEU A 118 -25.02 7.91 -1.00
CA LEU A 118 -25.81 7.95 -2.23
C LEU A 118 -25.96 9.37 -2.81
N ASP A 119 -26.10 10.38 -1.94
CA ASP A 119 -26.22 11.77 -2.35
C ASP A 119 -24.94 12.31 -3.02
N ASP A 120 -23.75 11.83 -2.63
CA ASP A 120 -22.48 12.24 -3.23
C ASP A 120 -22.38 11.73 -4.68
N LEU A 121 -22.75 10.47 -4.91
CA LEU A 121 -22.80 9.89 -6.25
C LEU A 121 -23.85 10.58 -7.12
N ASN A 122 -25.05 10.78 -6.58
CA ASN A 122 -26.14 11.46 -7.29
C ASN A 122 -25.87 12.96 -7.55
N SER A 123 -24.88 13.54 -6.88
CA SER A 123 -24.40 14.89 -7.14
C SER A 123 -23.32 14.95 -8.23
N GLY A 124 -22.91 13.81 -8.79
CA GLY A 124 -21.90 13.73 -9.85
C GLY A 124 -20.47 13.94 -9.35
N ILE A 125 -20.12 13.38 -8.18
CA ILE A 125 -18.74 13.42 -7.68
C ILE A 125 -17.76 12.81 -8.69
N ASP A 126 -16.61 13.44 -8.86
CA ASP A 126 -15.53 12.91 -9.70
C ASP A 126 -14.75 11.82 -8.94
N LEU A 127 -14.86 10.59 -9.42
CA LEU A 127 -14.16 9.43 -8.85
C LEU A 127 -12.81 9.14 -9.52
N SER A 128 -12.41 9.89 -10.55
CA SER A 128 -11.20 9.60 -11.34
C SER A 128 -9.89 9.69 -10.56
N GLY A 129 -9.91 10.35 -9.39
CA GLY A 129 -8.78 10.46 -8.49
C GLY A 129 -8.66 9.37 -7.43
N TYR A 130 -9.50 8.34 -7.47
CA TYR A 130 -9.46 7.20 -6.54
C TYR A 130 -9.05 5.91 -7.24
N ASP A 131 -8.31 5.06 -6.53
CA ASP A 131 -7.78 3.79 -7.02
C ASP A 131 -8.73 2.62 -6.73
N VAL A 132 -9.45 2.71 -5.61
CA VAL A 132 -10.31 1.62 -5.11
C VAL A 132 -11.66 2.18 -4.68
N PHE A 133 -12.72 1.55 -5.16
CA PHE A 133 -14.09 1.79 -4.70
C PHE A 133 -14.59 0.54 -3.97
N ILE A 134 -14.94 0.68 -2.70
CA ILE A 134 -15.48 -0.38 -1.84
C ILE A 134 -16.94 -0.07 -1.57
N SER A 135 -17.82 -1.05 -1.75
CA SER A 135 -19.23 -0.93 -1.42
C SER A 135 -19.80 -2.22 -0.84
N ASP A 136 -20.73 -2.10 0.10
CA ASP A 136 -21.31 -3.25 0.80
C ASP A 136 -22.68 -3.65 0.21
N TYR A 137 -23.61 -2.70 0.01
CA TYR A 137 -24.94 -3.00 -0.54
C TYR A 137 -25.57 -1.81 -1.26
N TRP A 138 -25.63 -1.84 -2.58
CA TRP A 138 -26.48 -0.94 -3.37
C TRP A 138 -26.81 -1.53 -4.74
N TRP A 139 -27.93 -1.11 -5.32
CA TRP A 139 -28.31 -1.50 -6.68
C TRP A 139 -28.05 -0.34 -7.62
N TRP A 140 -27.54 -0.63 -8.82
CA TRP A 140 -27.37 0.37 -9.88
C TRP A 140 -28.65 1.21 -10.14
N GLU A 141 -29.81 0.59 -9.94
CA GLU A 141 -31.13 1.20 -10.10
C GLU A 141 -31.46 2.29 -9.06
N ASP A 142 -30.76 2.32 -7.92
CA ASP A 142 -30.96 3.33 -6.87
C ASP A 142 -30.27 4.67 -7.20
N LEU A 143 -29.39 4.67 -8.19
CA LEU A 143 -28.70 5.87 -8.66
C LEU A 143 -29.55 6.67 -9.66
N SER A 144 -29.45 7.99 -9.56
CA SER A 144 -29.85 8.92 -10.62
C SER A 144 -29.02 8.69 -11.90
N PRO A 145 -29.49 9.16 -13.07
CA PRO A 145 -28.67 9.12 -14.30
C PRO A 145 -27.28 9.73 -14.13
N GLU A 146 -27.14 10.76 -13.28
CA GLU A 146 -25.88 11.40 -12.95
C GLU A 146 -24.95 10.49 -12.16
N GLY A 147 -25.47 9.75 -11.17
CA GLY A 147 -24.68 8.77 -10.41
C GLY A 147 -24.28 7.55 -11.24
N GLN A 148 -25.04 7.25 -12.30
CA GLN A 148 -24.80 6.16 -13.25
C GLN A 148 -23.78 6.51 -14.35
N ALA A 149 -23.33 7.77 -14.44
CA ALA A 149 -22.44 8.25 -15.49
C ALA A 149 -20.96 8.01 -15.15
#